data_AF-A0A0S8CU64-F1
#
_entry.id   AF-A0A0S8CU64-F1
#
_cell.length_a   1.000
_cell.length_b   1.000
_cell.length_c   1.000
_cell.angle_alpha   90.00
_cell.angle_beta   90.00
_cell.angle_gamma   90.00
#
_symmetry.space_group_name_H-M   'P 1'
#
loop_
_entity.id
_entity.type
_entity.pdbx_description
1 polymer ?
#
loop_
_entity_poly.entity_id
_entity_poly.type
_entity_poly.pdbx_seq_one_letter_code
_entity_poly.pdbx_strand_id
1 'polypeptide(L)' 'MTVIVKEMPGTRVATVQIWVKAGSVYENAEEAGITHFIEHMIFKGTETRGPGELAGAIEGVGG' A
#
# COMPACT_ATOMS: atom_id res chain seq x y z
N MET A 1 -9.91 0.46 13.79
CA MET A 1 -8.61 0.04 13.25
C MET A 1 -8.13 -1.12 14.09
N THR A 2 -7.84 -2.25 13.46
CA THR A 2 -7.29 -3.44 14.15
C THR A 2 -5.80 -3.49 13.87
N VAL A 3 -4.98 -3.64 14.90
CA VAL A 3 -3.52 -3.80 14.79
C VAL A 3 -3.16 -5.19 15.26
N ILE A 4 -2.40 -5.91 14.43
CA ILE A 4 -1.89 -7.24 14.74
C ILE A 4 -0.37 -7.16 14.72
N VAL A 5 0.27 -7.60 15.80
CA VAL A 5 1.73 -7.64 15.94
C VAL A 5 2.15 -9.06 16.25
N LYS A 6 3.18 -9.54 15.56
CA LYS A 6 3.84 -10.82 15.82
C LYS A 6 5.34 -10.59 15.91
N GLU A 7 5.89 -10.72 17.10
CA GLU A 7 7.34 -10.64 17.32
C GLU A 7 8.02 -11.93 16.87
N MET A 8 9.19 -11.79 16.24
CA MET A 8 10.01 -12.90 15.77
C MET A 8 11.47 -12.70 16.19
N PRO A 9 11.83 -13.05 17.43
CA PRO A 9 13.21 -12.91 17.92
C PRO A 9 14.20 -13.65 17.01
N GLY A 10 15.28 -12.98 16.62
CA GLY A 10 16.32 -13.54 15.74
C GLY A 10 16.23 -13.09 14.27
N THR A 11 15.15 -12.44 13.84
CA THR A 11 15.12 -11.74 12.54
C THR A 11 15.73 -10.34 12.66
N ARG A 12 16.37 -9.86 11.59
CA ARG A 12 16.91 -8.49 11.48
C ARG A 12 16.07 -7.59 10.55
N VAL A 13 14.94 -8.10 10.07
CA VAL A 13 14.04 -7.40 9.13
C VAL A 13 12.61 -7.46 9.63
N ALA A 14 11.80 -6.46 9.27
CA ALA A 14 10.38 -6.40 9.59
C ALA A 14 9.57 -6.16 8.31
N THR A 15 8.29 -6.53 8.35
CA THR A 15 7.30 -6.19 7.32
C THR A 15 6.11 -5.52 7.98
N VAL A 16 5.57 -4.50 7.33
CA VAL A 16 4.36 -3.79 7.75
C VAL A 16 3.40 -3.82 6.58
N GLN A 17 2.13 -4.15 6.85
CA GLN A 17 1.09 -4.23 5.84
C GLN A 17 -0.15 -3.49 6.31
N ILE A 18 -0.85 -2.85 5.38
CA ILE A 18 -2.13 -2.19 5.60
C ILE A 18 -3.18 -2.98 4.83
N TRP A 19 -4.21 -3.44 5.52
CA TRP A 19 -5.28 -4.25 4.96
C TRP A 19 -6.57 -3.45 5.00
N VAL A 20 -7.13 -3.17 3.82
CA VAL A 20 -8.39 -2.43 3.67
C VAL A 20 -9.46 -3.42 3.25
N LYS A 21 -10.61 -3.41 3.92
CA LYS A 21 -11.75 -4.26 3.56
C LYS A 21 -12.48 -3.65 2.33
N ALA A 22 -11.83 -3.70 1.18
CA ALA A 22 -12.30 -3.20 -0.10
C ALA A 22 -11.84 -4.13 -1.24
N GLY A 23 -12.35 -3.91 -2.44
CA GLY A 23 -11.99 -4.66 -3.66
C GLY A 23 -13.15 -4.73 -4.64
N SER A 24 -12.90 -5.23 -5.86
CA SER A 24 -13.88 -5.23 -6.95
C SER A 24 -15.19 -5.93 -6.65
N VAL A 25 -15.22 -6.83 -5.66
CA VAL A 25 -16.46 -7.48 -5.18
C VAL A 25 -17.48 -6.50 -4.61
N TYR A 26 -17.05 -5.30 -4.18
CA TYR A 26 -17.91 -4.24 -3.65
C TYR A 26 -18.23 -3.15 -4.68
N GLU A 27 -17.78 -3.28 -5.92
CA GLU A 27 -18.02 -2.31 -6.98
C GLU A 27 -19.41 -2.48 -7.61
N ASN A 28 -20.00 -1.37 -8.05
CA ASN A 28 -21.16 -1.38 -8.92
C ASN A 28 -20.73 -1.38 -10.39
N ALA A 29 -21.66 -1.70 -11.30
CA ALA A 29 -21.35 -1.79 -12.73
C ALA A 29 -20.78 -0.49 -13.32
N GLU A 30 -21.19 0.67 -12.80
CA GLU A 30 -20.71 1.99 -13.24
C GLU A 30 -19.26 2.29 -12.82
N GLU A 31 -18.75 1.55 -11.82
CA GLU A 31 -17.45 1.77 -11.18
C GLU A 31 -16.48 0.60 -11.43
N ALA A 32 -16.82 -0.30 -12.34
CA ALA A 32 -16.05 -1.52 -12.58
C ALA A 32 -14.56 -1.21 -12.84
N GLY A 33 -13.68 -1.75 -12.00
CA GLY A 33 -12.24 -1.57 -12.06
C GLY A 33 -11.68 -0.40 -11.24
N ILE A 34 -12.52 0.39 -10.57
CA ILE A 34 -12.06 1.55 -9.79
C ILE A 34 -11.12 1.17 -8.64
N THR A 35 -11.34 0.04 -7.97
CA THR A 35 -10.49 -0.39 -6.84
C THR A 35 -9.08 -0.77 -7.32
N HIS A 36 -8.98 -1.46 -8.46
CA HIS A 36 -7.69 -1.73 -9.10
C HIS A 36 -7.05 -0.44 -9.61
N PHE A 37 -7.83 0.48 -10.20
CA PHE A 37 -7.30 1.78 -10.61
C PHE A 37 -6.70 2.55 -9.41
N ILE A 38 -7.42 2.60 -8.28
CA ILE A 38 -6.93 3.23 -7.04
C ILE A 38 -5.63 2.56 -6.57
N GLU A 39 -5.53 1.23 -6.62
CA GLU A 39 -4.30 0.50 -6.28
C GLU A 39 -3.08 0.98 -7.07
N HIS A 40 -3.22 1.30 -8.35
CA HIS A 40 -2.12 1.88 -9.13
C HIS A 40 -1.84 3.33 -8.73
N MET A 41 -2.89 4.10 -8.48
CA MET A 41 -2.77 5.54 -8.22
C MET A 41 -2.15 5.86 -6.86
N ILE A 42 -2.32 5.02 -5.84
CA ILE A 42 -1.70 5.26 -4.52
C ILE A 42 -0.16 5.32 -4.56
N PHE A 43 0.47 4.75 -5.60
CA PHE A 43 1.92 4.79 -5.78
C PHE A 43 2.41 5.96 -6.64
N LYS A 44 1.51 6.76 -7.21
CA LYS A 44 1.86 7.87 -8.12
C LYS A 44 2.09 9.21 -7.42
N GLY A 45 2.18 9.21 -6.09
CA GLY A 45 2.49 10.38 -5.29
C GLY A 45 1.40 10.71 -4.28
N THR A 46 1.66 11.75 -3.49
CA THR A 46 0.79 12.31 -2.47
C THR A 46 0.86 13.84 -2.55
N GLU A 47 0.08 14.55 -1.74
CA GLU A 47 0.16 16.02 -1.69
C GLU A 47 1.54 16.55 -1.30
N THR A 48 2.33 15.77 -0.56
CA THR A 48 3.65 16.18 -0.05
C THR A 48 4.83 15.47 -0.73
N ARG A 49 4.57 14.49 -1.60
CA ARG A 49 5.61 13.73 -2.30
C ARG A 49 5.23 13.49 -3.75
N GLY A 50 6.08 13.92 -4.66
CA GLY A 50 5.85 13.81 -6.09
C GLY A 50 5.83 12.37 -6.62
N PRO A 51 5.39 12.17 -7.87
CA PRO A 51 5.46 10.87 -8.54
C PRO A 51 6.89 10.32 -8.53
N GLY A 52 7.07 9.08 -8.07
CA GLY A 52 8.36 8.39 -8.04
C GLY A 52 9.25 8.69 -6.82
N GLU A 53 9.00 9.77 -6.07
CA GLU A 53 9.79 10.09 -4.87
C GLU A 53 9.65 9.01 -3.79
N LEU A 54 8.44 8.47 -3.62
CA LEU A 54 8.17 7.37 -2.69
C LEU A 54 8.96 6.12 -3.06
N ALA A 55 8.97 5.73 -4.35
CA ALA A 55 9.71 4.57 -4.83
C ALA A 55 11.22 4.75 -4.62
N GLY A 56 11.78 5.91 -4.98
CA GLY A 56 13.20 6.19 -4.79
C GLY A 56 13.63 6.20 -3.32
N ALA A 57 12.78 6.71 -2.41
CA ALA A 57 13.06 6.71 -0.98
C ALA A 57 13.09 5.28 -0.37
N ILE A 58 12.19 4.42 -0.85
CA ILE A 58 12.07 3.00 -0.47
C ILE A 58 13.29 2.21 -1.00
N GLU A 59 13.57 2.33 -2.30
CA GLU A 59 14.73 1.70 -2.94
C GLU A 59 16.06 2.15 -2.30
N GLY A 60 16.17 3.42 -1.92
CA GLY A 60 17.37 4.00 -1.31
C GLY A 60 17.76 3.40 0.05
N VAL A 61 16.85 2.68 0.72
CA VAL A 61 17.12 2.01 2.01
C VAL A 61 17.17 0.48 1.91
N GLY A 62 17.12 -0.07 0.69
CA GLY A 62 17.25 -1.51 0.44
C GLY A 62 15.95 -2.31 0.61
N GLY A 63 14.80 -1.62 0.60
CA GLY A 63 13.48 -2.23 0.72
C GLY A 63 12.38 -1.26 0.35
#